data_AF-D1QVQ7-F1
#
_entry.id   AF-D1QVQ7-F1
#
_cell.length_a   1.000
_cell.length_b   1.000
_cell.length_c   1.000
_cell.angle_alpha   90.00
_cell.angle_beta   90.00
_cell.angle_gamma   90.00
#
_symmetry.space_group_name_H-M   'P 1'
#
loop_
_entity.id
_entity.type
_entity.pdbx_description
1 polymer ?
#
loop_
_entity_poly.entity_id
_entity_poly.type
_entity_poly.pdbx_seq_one_letter_code
_entity_poly.pdbx_strand_id
1 'polypeptide(L)'
;MKTVKKIVLTGGPCAGKTTALVKVIEHFSSLGYKVFTIPEVPTMFSQSGMDYLTTNKKLFYEGEKATLEVQLALEDKFQRMAEQCEEPAVIICDRGAMDISAYMSSEMWNAITKDVGTSTSELRDHRYDAVLHLVSAADGAEKFYITSNNKQRTEGLELARVLDKKVIEAWTGHPHLRVINNHEDFNNKLHRVLKEISNVLGIPQPIVEERKYIVELTGEIPNCIESEITQTYLVAEPGCEVRLRRRGWQGKYVYVHTTKKNISDTEQLETERQISKNLYTSLLQQADPYRQKIQKTRKSFIWKGQYFELDNFQKPVSGLMILETKGIAEKESVNFPPFIKVVKDITGVQQYYNYNIALKG
;
A
#
# COMPACT_ATOMS: atom_id res chain seq x y z
N MET A 1 -15.69 -12.77 16.55
CA MET A 1 -15.58 -11.29 16.67
C MET A 1 -15.45 -10.71 15.27
N LYS A 2 -16.23 -9.69 14.94
CA LYS A 2 -16.06 -8.97 13.67
C LYS A 2 -14.71 -8.25 13.72
N THR A 3 -13.81 -8.58 12.80
CA THR A 3 -12.49 -7.94 12.75
C THR A 3 -12.63 -6.55 12.13
N VAL A 4 -12.56 -5.51 12.96
CA VAL A 4 -12.51 -4.12 12.49
C VAL A 4 -11.18 -3.90 11.76
N LYS A 5 -11.25 -3.35 10.55
CA LYS A 5 -10.07 -3.02 9.75
C LYS A 5 -9.72 -1.54 9.86
N LYS A 6 -8.43 -1.23 10.06
CA LYS A 6 -7.91 0.14 10.10
C LYS A 6 -7.02 0.40 8.90
N ILE A 7 -7.43 1.35 8.06
CA ILE A 7 -6.80 1.64 6.76
C ILE A 7 -6.37 3.11 6.73
N VAL A 8 -5.15 3.38 6.27
CA VAL A 8 -4.64 4.74 6.09
C VAL A 8 -4.82 5.17 4.63
N LEU A 9 -5.35 6.37 4.42
CA LEU A 9 -5.21 7.11 3.16
C LEU A 9 -4.08 8.13 3.35
N THR A 10 -2.94 7.90 2.71
CA THR A 10 -1.76 8.77 2.78
C THR A 10 -1.42 9.33 1.39
N GLY A 11 -0.48 10.27 1.33
CA GLY A 11 -0.07 10.95 0.10
C GLY A 11 0.32 12.40 0.32
N GLY A 12 1.04 12.97 -0.65
CA GLY A 12 1.44 14.38 -0.64
C GLY A 12 0.26 15.36 -0.77
N PRO A 13 0.55 16.67 -0.78
CA PRO A 13 -0.43 17.70 -1.07
C PRO A 13 -1.16 17.43 -2.40
N CYS A 14 -2.45 17.77 -2.46
CA CYS A 14 -3.29 17.59 -3.66
C CYS A 14 -3.32 16.16 -4.25
N ALA A 15 -3.16 15.14 -3.41
CA ALA A 15 -3.32 13.74 -3.80
C ALA A 15 -4.79 13.29 -4.01
N GLY A 16 -5.77 14.11 -3.59
CA GLY A 16 -7.20 13.78 -3.68
C GLY A 16 -7.75 12.96 -2.50
N LYS A 17 -7.04 12.92 -1.36
CA LYS A 17 -7.44 12.18 -0.16
C LYS A 17 -8.83 12.54 0.35
N THR A 18 -9.13 13.83 0.50
CA THR A 18 -10.44 14.30 0.99
C THR A 18 -11.59 13.84 0.09
N THR A 19 -11.42 13.94 -1.24
CA THR A 19 -12.43 13.45 -2.19
C THR A 19 -12.56 11.93 -2.16
N ALA A 20 -11.45 11.20 -2.02
CA ALA A 20 -11.47 9.76 -1.84
C ALA A 20 -12.19 9.34 -0.56
N LEU A 21 -11.96 10.05 0.55
CA LEU A 21 -12.60 9.78 1.84
C LEU A 21 -14.13 9.88 1.74
N VAL A 22 -14.66 10.91 1.09
CA VAL A 22 -16.11 11.06 0.85
C VAL A 22 -16.66 9.86 0.08
N LYS A 23 -15.98 9.44 -1.00
CA LYS A 23 -16.40 8.30 -1.83
C LYS A 23 -16.33 6.98 -1.09
N VAL A 24 -15.33 6.80 -0.22
CA VAL A 24 -15.20 5.63 0.66
C VAL A 24 -16.39 5.58 1.63
N ILE A 25 -16.74 6.68 2.29
CA ILE A 25 -17.90 6.73 3.18
C ILE A 25 -19.18 6.35 2.41
N GLU A 26 -19.46 7.02 1.30
CA GLU A 26 -20.66 6.77 0.48
C GLU A 26 -20.77 5.29 0.06
N HIS A 27 -19.69 4.75 -0.51
CA HIS A 27 -19.69 3.40 -1.05
C HIS A 27 -19.85 2.34 0.03
N PHE A 28 -19.01 2.34 1.07
CA PHE A 28 -19.05 1.28 2.08
C PHE A 28 -20.26 1.39 3.00
N SER A 29 -20.77 2.61 3.28
CA SER A 29 -22.05 2.74 3.98
C SER A 29 -23.22 2.19 3.15
N SER A 30 -23.21 2.33 1.82
CA SER A 30 -24.23 1.68 0.97
C SER A 30 -24.17 0.14 1.00
N LEU A 31 -22.99 -0.43 1.31
CA LEU A 31 -22.79 -1.86 1.54
C LEU A 31 -23.09 -2.29 2.98
N GLY A 32 -23.63 -1.40 3.81
CA GLY A 32 -24.01 -1.70 5.20
C GLY A 32 -22.86 -1.62 6.21
N TYR A 33 -21.70 -1.03 5.85
CA TYR A 33 -20.63 -0.80 6.81
C TYR A 33 -20.83 0.50 7.60
N LYS A 34 -20.50 0.45 8.90
CA LYS A 34 -20.18 1.65 9.67
C LYS A 34 -18.78 2.12 9.31
N VAL A 35 -18.67 3.28 8.68
CA VAL A 35 -17.39 3.90 8.34
C VAL A 35 -17.05 4.96 9.37
N PHE A 36 -15.97 4.76 10.11
CA PHE A 36 -15.37 5.79 10.95
C PHE A 36 -14.24 6.47 10.20
N THR A 37 -14.12 7.79 10.37
CA THR A 37 -13.00 8.54 9.79
C THR A 37 -12.23 9.26 10.89
N ILE A 38 -10.91 9.18 10.81
CA ILE A 38 -10.00 9.90 11.70
C ILE A 38 -9.39 11.04 10.90
N PRO A 39 -9.57 12.29 11.33
CA PRO A 39 -9.07 13.45 10.59
C PRO A 39 -7.55 13.57 10.70
N GLU A 40 -6.97 14.38 9.80
CA GLU A 40 -5.55 14.75 9.84
C GLU A 40 -5.22 15.53 11.13
N VAL A 41 -4.57 14.88 12.08
CA VAL A 41 -4.21 15.48 13.39
C VAL A 41 -3.32 16.72 13.26
N PRO A 42 -2.31 16.77 12.37
CA PRO A 42 -1.55 18.01 12.15
C PRO A 42 -2.42 19.21 11.75
N THR A 43 -3.46 19.00 10.96
CA THR A 43 -4.41 20.07 10.58
C THR A 43 -5.22 20.53 11.79
N MET A 44 -5.63 19.61 12.67
CA MET A 44 -6.32 19.95 13.93
C MET A 44 -5.44 20.82 14.85
N PHE A 45 -4.16 20.47 15.00
CA PHE A 45 -3.19 21.23 15.79
C PHE A 45 -2.91 22.60 15.17
N SER A 46 -2.74 22.66 13.85
CA SER A 46 -2.51 23.92 13.11
C SER A 46 -3.69 24.88 13.27
N GLN A 47 -4.93 24.38 13.15
CA GLN A 47 -6.15 25.15 13.41
C GLN A 47 -6.26 25.63 14.86
N SER A 48 -5.60 24.93 15.79
CA SER A 48 -5.53 25.27 17.21
C SER A 48 -4.33 26.16 17.57
N GLY A 49 -3.56 26.63 16.58
CA GLY A 49 -2.45 27.58 16.76
C GLY A 49 -1.04 26.97 16.80
N MET A 50 -0.89 25.67 16.56
CA MET A 50 0.44 25.06 16.39
C MET A 50 1.07 25.50 15.07
N ASP A 51 2.33 25.93 15.12
CA ASP A 51 3.12 26.27 13.93
C ASP A 51 4.22 25.21 13.69
N TYR A 52 3.99 24.32 12.72
CA TYR A 52 4.95 23.29 12.32
C TYR A 52 6.16 23.85 11.54
N LEU A 53 6.15 25.14 11.17
CA LEU A 53 7.29 25.82 10.55
C LEU A 53 8.13 26.61 11.57
N THR A 54 7.82 26.48 12.86
CA THR A 54 8.53 27.20 13.92
C THR A 54 10.02 26.85 13.94
N THR A 55 10.86 27.87 14.12
CA THR A 55 12.31 27.69 14.34
C THR A 55 12.63 27.28 15.78
N ASN A 56 11.65 27.34 16.69
CA ASN A 56 11.79 26.90 18.08
C ASN A 56 11.78 25.37 18.15
N LYS A 57 12.98 24.77 18.18
CA LYS A 57 13.16 23.31 18.22
C LYS A 57 12.45 22.61 19.38
N LYS A 58 12.33 23.26 20.56
CA LYS A 58 11.63 22.66 21.71
C LYS A 58 10.12 22.62 21.48
N LEU A 59 9.55 23.71 20.96
CA LEU A 59 8.13 23.78 20.60
C LEU A 59 7.81 22.78 19.49
N PHE A 60 8.65 22.71 18.46
CA PHE A 60 8.49 21.73 17.37
C PHE A 60 8.49 20.29 17.90
N TYR A 61 9.46 19.93 18.75
CA TYR A 61 9.54 18.60 19.36
C TYR A 61 8.29 18.25 20.17
N GLU A 62 7.85 19.13 21.07
CA GLU A 62 6.64 18.91 21.87
C GLU A 62 5.37 18.84 21.01
N GLY A 63 5.29 19.67 19.96
CA GLY A 63 4.16 19.64 19.03
C GLY A 63 4.07 18.34 18.23
N GLU A 64 5.18 17.86 17.68
CA GLU A 64 5.25 16.58 16.95
C GLU A 64 4.98 15.39 17.87
N LYS A 65 5.49 15.40 19.10
CA LYS A 65 5.20 14.39 20.11
C LYS A 65 3.70 14.36 20.46
N ALA A 66 3.12 15.52 20.76
CA ALA A 66 1.68 15.62 21.05
C ALA A 66 0.82 15.21 19.84
N THR A 67 1.27 15.51 18.63
CA THR A 67 0.61 15.07 17.39
C THR A 67 0.56 13.55 17.31
N LEU A 68 1.68 12.86 17.59
CA LEU A 68 1.71 11.40 17.62
C LEU A 68 0.82 10.85 18.73
N GLU A 69 0.92 11.36 19.97
CA GLU A 69 0.11 10.90 21.10
C GLU A 69 -1.40 11.03 20.81
N VAL A 70 -1.83 12.16 20.24
CA VAL A 70 -3.24 12.38 19.86
C VAL A 70 -3.67 11.47 18.71
N GLN A 71 -2.83 11.28 17.69
CA GLN A 71 -3.09 10.33 16.60
C GLN A 71 -3.34 8.93 17.14
N LEU A 72 -2.47 8.44 18.03
CA LEU A 72 -2.62 7.11 18.62
C LEU A 72 -3.89 7.03 19.49
N ALA A 73 -4.13 8.04 20.32
CA ALA A 73 -5.27 8.06 21.22
C ALA A 73 -6.62 8.13 20.48
N LEU A 74 -6.72 8.91 19.40
CA LEU A 74 -7.91 8.96 18.55
C LEU A 74 -8.16 7.59 17.93
N GLU A 75 -7.16 7.02 17.28
CA GLU A 75 -7.25 5.71 16.67
C GLU A 75 -7.69 4.61 17.64
N ASP A 76 -7.17 4.60 18.86
CA ASP A 76 -7.51 3.59 19.88
C ASP A 76 -8.93 3.81 20.45
N LYS A 77 -9.41 5.05 20.51
CA LYS A 77 -10.79 5.35 20.91
C LYS A 77 -11.79 4.93 19.83
N PHE A 78 -11.51 5.26 18.57
CA PHE A 78 -12.36 4.86 17.45
C PHE A 78 -12.34 3.34 17.22
N GLN A 79 -11.21 2.66 17.47
CA GLN A 79 -11.14 1.20 17.50
C GLN A 79 -12.14 0.61 18.49
N ARG A 80 -12.10 1.08 19.75
CA ARG A 80 -13.03 0.63 20.79
C ARG A 80 -14.50 0.90 20.45
N MET A 81 -14.79 2.05 19.85
CA MET A 81 -16.15 2.37 19.37
C MET A 81 -16.60 1.43 18.25
N ALA A 82 -15.74 1.18 17.26
CA ALA A 82 -16.04 0.31 16.13
C ALA A 82 -16.27 -1.14 16.56
N GLU A 83 -15.60 -1.61 17.61
CA GLU A 83 -15.81 -2.94 18.19
C GLU A 83 -17.18 -3.09 18.86
N GLN A 84 -17.88 -2.00 19.19
CA GLN A 84 -19.25 -2.03 19.74
C GLN A 84 -20.33 -1.99 18.65
N CYS A 85 -19.97 -1.80 17.38
CA CYS A 85 -20.95 -1.78 16.30
C CYS A 85 -21.57 -3.17 16.08
N GLU A 86 -22.89 -3.20 15.91
CA GLU A 86 -23.59 -4.43 15.52
C GLU A 86 -23.38 -4.72 14.03
N GLU A 87 -23.27 -3.71 13.19
CA GLU A 87 -22.90 -3.79 11.78
C GLU A 87 -21.38 -3.97 11.56
N PRO A 88 -20.92 -4.46 10.39
CA PRO A 88 -19.50 -4.45 10.04
C PRO A 88 -18.93 -3.02 10.09
N ALA A 89 -17.76 -2.83 10.68
CA ALA A 89 -17.16 -1.51 10.83
C ALA A 89 -15.75 -1.43 10.22
N VAL A 90 -15.41 -0.28 9.65
CA VAL A 90 -14.09 0.04 9.11
C VAL A 90 -13.65 1.43 9.56
N ILE A 91 -12.36 1.59 9.84
CA ILE A 91 -11.75 2.86 10.25
C ILE A 91 -10.82 3.34 9.16
N ILE A 92 -11.06 4.54 8.65
CA ILE A 92 -10.25 5.18 7.62
C ILE A 92 -9.54 6.39 8.22
N CYS A 93 -8.20 6.39 8.19
CA CYS A 93 -7.39 7.49 8.70
C CYS A 93 -6.95 8.40 7.55
N ASP A 94 -7.28 9.69 7.61
CA ASP A 94 -6.67 10.70 6.73
C ASP A 94 -5.28 11.03 7.26
N ARG A 95 -4.27 10.34 6.69
CA ARG A 95 -2.92 10.14 7.24
C ARG A 95 -2.85 9.25 8.48
N GLY A 96 -1.70 8.61 8.66
CA GLY A 96 -1.41 7.77 9.82
C GLY A 96 -0.13 8.19 10.54
N ALA A 97 0.23 7.47 11.60
CA ALA A 97 1.35 7.81 12.47
C ALA A 97 2.69 7.95 11.75
N MET A 98 2.94 7.14 10.71
CA MET A 98 4.20 7.24 9.95
C MET A 98 4.28 8.48 9.05
N ASP A 99 3.15 9.11 8.67
CA ASP A 99 3.18 10.37 7.92
C ASP A 99 3.93 11.46 8.69
N ILE A 100 3.84 11.45 10.03
CA ILE A 100 4.50 12.41 10.93
C ILE A 100 6.02 12.35 10.73
N SER A 101 6.59 11.15 10.62
CA SER A 101 8.03 10.94 10.45
C SER A 101 8.60 11.57 9.16
N ALA A 102 7.78 11.81 8.14
CA ALA A 102 8.22 12.38 6.86
C ALA A 102 8.67 13.85 6.97
N TYR A 103 8.34 14.53 8.08
CA TYR A 103 8.60 15.95 8.29
C TYR A 103 9.74 16.23 9.27
N MET A 104 10.44 15.20 9.76
CA MET A 104 11.55 15.35 10.71
C MET A 104 12.73 14.42 10.42
N SER A 105 13.85 14.66 11.09
CA SER A 105 15.02 13.78 11.03
C SER A 105 14.76 12.44 11.72
N SER A 106 15.43 11.37 11.28
CA SER A 106 15.30 10.03 11.89
C SER A 106 15.69 10.00 13.37
N GLU A 107 16.65 10.82 13.80
CA GLU A 107 17.06 10.93 15.21
C GLU A 107 15.93 11.47 16.08
N MET A 108 15.26 12.53 15.62
CA MET A 108 14.10 13.11 16.30
C MET A 108 12.93 12.15 16.34
N TRP A 109 12.62 11.48 15.23
CA TRP A 109 11.54 10.49 15.18
C TRP A 109 11.78 9.32 16.15
N ASN A 110 13.03 8.84 16.25
CA ASN A 110 13.40 7.80 17.21
C ASN A 110 13.28 8.27 18.66
N ALA A 111 13.61 9.53 18.96
CA ALA A 111 13.44 10.11 20.29
C ALA A 111 11.94 10.21 20.67
N ILE A 112 11.12 10.78 19.76
CA ILE A 112 9.68 10.93 19.98
C ILE A 112 8.99 9.57 20.17
N THR A 113 9.25 8.60 19.28
CA THR A 113 8.64 7.27 19.40
C THR A 113 9.02 6.57 20.70
N LYS A 114 10.28 6.71 21.15
CA LYS A 114 10.73 6.20 22.45
C LYS A 114 10.02 6.88 23.62
N ASP A 115 9.87 8.20 23.59
CA ASP A 115 9.19 8.95 24.65
C ASP A 115 7.70 8.61 24.76
N VAL A 116 7.06 8.31 23.62
CA VAL A 116 5.66 7.86 23.54
C VAL A 116 5.52 6.36 23.89
N GLY A 117 6.63 5.64 24.03
CA GLY A 117 6.64 4.22 24.39
C GLY A 117 6.27 3.28 23.23
N THR A 118 6.62 3.66 22.00
CA THR A 118 6.40 2.84 20.79
C THR A 118 7.66 2.79 19.92
N SER A 119 7.54 2.23 18.71
CA SER A 119 8.62 2.15 17.73
C SER A 119 8.10 2.28 16.30
N THR A 120 9.00 2.65 15.38
CA THR A 120 8.71 2.65 13.94
C THR A 120 8.13 1.32 13.45
N SER A 121 8.65 0.19 13.93
CA SER A 121 8.14 -1.14 13.54
C SER A 121 6.73 -1.40 14.05
N GLU A 122 6.39 -1.00 15.27
CA GLU A 122 5.03 -1.18 15.79
C GLU A 122 4.03 -0.33 15.02
N LEU A 123 4.36 0.95 14.80
CA LEU A 123 3.51 1.89 14.08
C LEU A 123 3.33 1.50 12.62
N ARG A 124 4.40 1.09 11.95
CA ARG A 124 4.37 0.74 10.53
C ARG A 124 3.89 -0.68 10.27
N ASP A 125 4.34 -1.67 11.02
CA ASP A 125 4.14 -3.08 10.63
C ASP A 125 2.90 -3.72 11.29
N HIS A 126 2.37 -3.12 12.36
CA HIS A 126 1.33 -3.77 13.19
C HIS A 126 0.09 -2.92 13.47
N ARG A 127 0.17 -1.59 13.30
CA ARG A 127 -0.93 -0.70 13.69
C ARG A 127 -2.05 -0.57 12.66
N TYR A 128 -1.73 -0.77 11.38
CA TYR A 128 -2.66 -0.59 10.27
C TYR A 128 -2.78 -1.89 9.46
N ASP A 129 -4.00 -2.22 9.03
CA ASP A 129 -4.24 -3.38 8.17
C ASP A 129 -3.80 -3.11 6.73
N ALA A 130 -3.88 -1.85 6.28
CA ALA A 130 -3.44 -1.42 4.96
C ALA A 130 -3.11 0.08 4.92
N VAL A 131 -2.22 0.44 4.00
CA VAL A 131 -1.84 1.83 3.73
C VAL A 131 -1.99 2.08 2.24
N LEU A 132 -2.87 3.00 1.87
CA LEU A 132 -3.12 3.42 0.50
C LEU A 132 -2.47 4.77 0.27
N HIS A 133 -1.33 4.79 -0.42
CA HIS A 133 -0.65 6.01 -0.84
C HIS A 133 -1.25 6.53 -2.14
N LEU A 134 -1.97 7.64 -2.07
CA LEU A 134 -2.46 8.35 -3.24
C LEU A 134 -1.34 9.29 -3.73
N VAL A 135 -0.81 9.04 -4.92
CA VAL A 135 0.26 9.86 -5.51
C VAL A 135 -0.25 11.30 -5.70
N SER A 136 0.52 12.30 -5.28
CA SER A 136 0.18 13.73 -5.46
C SER A 136 -0.09 14.06 -6.93
N ALA A 137 -1.11 14.87 -7.24
CA ALA A 137 -1.34 15.38 -8.60
C ALA A 137 -0.11 16.11 -9.20
N ALA A 138 0.82 16.56 -8.36
CA ALA A 138 2.08 17.13 -8.81
C ALA A 138 2.96 16.14 -9.60
N ASP A 139 2.73 14.83 -9.48
CA ASP A 139 3.44 13.78 -10.25
C ASP A 139 2.49 13.14 -11.28
N GLY A 140 2.62 13.55 -12.55
CA GLY A 140 1.92 12.94 -13.69
C GLY A 140 0.48 13.43 -13.92
N ALA A 141 0.00 14.41 -13.15
CA ALA A 141 -1.31 15.02 -13.31
C ALA A 141 -1.29 16.53 -12.99
N GLU A 142 -0.21 17.22 -13.36
CA GLU A 142 0.10 18.59 -12.95
C GLU A 142 -1.01 19.59 -13.34
N LYS A 143 -1.70 19.31 -14.45
CA LYS A 143 -2.88 20.06 -14.92
C LYS A 143 -4.03 20.12 -13.90
N PHE A 144 -4.08 19.19 -12.95
CA PHE A 144 -5.09 19.12 -11.89
C PHE A 144 -4.54 19.54 -10.51
N TYR A 145 -3.29 20.03 -10.45
CA TYR A 145 -2.72 20.54 -9.21
C TYR A 145 -3.24 21.97 -8.94
N ILE A 146 -4.32 22.06 -8.15
CA ILE A 146 -4.95 23.34 -7.80
C ILE A 146 -4.47 23.78 -6.41
N THR A 147 -3.92 24.98 -6.29
CA THR A 147 -3.45 25.59 -5.02
C THR A 147 -4.56 26.29 -4.22
N SER A 148 -5.79 26.33 -4.74
CA SER A 148 -6.88 27.21 -4.28
C SER A 148 -7.48 26.84 -2.92
N ASN A 149 -7.41 25.58 -2.48
CA ASN A 149 -8.19 25.13 -1.32
C ASN A 149 -7.49 25.27 0.04
N ASN A 150 -6.21 25.67 0.06
CA ASN A 150 -5.51 26.00 1.30
C ASN A 150 -4.68 27.27 1.10
N LYS A 151 -5.17 28.41 1.60
CA LYS A 151 -4.51 29.74 1.57
C LYS A 151 -3.07 29.78 2.16
N GLN A 152 -2.59 28.68 2.73
CA GLN A 152 -1.24 28.51 3.28
C GLN A 152 -0.26 27.74 2.37
N ARG A 153 -0.68 27.26 1.18
CA ARG A 153 0.20 26.45 0.32
C ARG A 153 0.85 27.27 -0.79
N THR A 154 2.02 27.82 -0.51
CA THR A 154 2.96 28.43 -1.48
C THR A 154 3.93 27.43 -2.11
N GLU A 155 3.78 26.14 -1.81
CA GLU A 155 4.69 25.10 -2.29
C GLU A 155 4.53 24.85 -3.80
N GLY A 156 5.62 25.01 -4.55
CA GLY A 156 5.68 24.66 -5.98
C GLY A 156 5.52 23.16 -6.21
N LEU A 157 5.20 22.77 -7.47
CA LEU A 157 5.04 21.38 -7.89
C LEU A 157 6.20 20.46 -7.45
N GLU A 158 7.43 20.99 -7.46
CA GLU A 158 8.63 20.26 -7.04
C GLU A 158 8.60 19.89 -5.56
N LEU A 159 8.25 20.83 -4.68
CA LEU A 159 8.16 20.57 -3.25
C LEU A 159 7.05 19.56 -2.94
N ALA A 160 5.92 19.64 -3.63
CA ALA A 160 4.84 18.67 -3.49
C ALA A 160 5.27 17.24 -3.89
N ARG A 161 6.09 17.08 -4.94
CA ARG A 161 6.69 15.80 -5.34
C ARG A 161 7.67 15.28 -4.29
N VAL A 162 8.53 16.15 -3.76
CA VAL A 162 9.50 15.78 -2.72
C VAL A 162 8.78 15.30 -1.46
N LEU A 163 7.73 16.02 -1.04
CA LEU A 163 6.91 15.62 0.11
C LEU A 163 6.16 14.30 -0.13
N ASP A 164 5.59 14.11 -1.32
CA ASP A 164 4.95 12.83 -1.68
C ASP A 164 5.92 11.66 -1.57
N LYS A 165 7.15 11.84 -2.07
CA LYS A 165 8.23 10.85 -1.99
C LYS A 165 8.63 10.54 -0.54
N LYS A 166 8.81 11.56 0.31
CA LYS A 166 9.12 11.35 1.73
C LYS A 166 8.02 10.58 2.46
N VAL A 167 6.75 10.87 2.14
CA VAL A 167 5.59 10.20 2.74
C VAL A 167 5.56 8.71 2.36
N ILE A 168 5.73 8.35 1.08
CA ILE A 168 5.76 6.93 0.68
C ILE A 168 7.00 6.21 1.24
N GLU A 169 8.15 6.89 1.36
CA GLU A 169 9.35 6.35 1.99
C GLU A 169 9.12 6.02 3.47
N ALA A 170 8.40 6.87 4.22
CA ALA A 170 8.05 6.59 5.62
C ALA A 170 7.23 5.31 5.80
N TRP A 171 6.37 5.00 4.84
CA TRP A 171 5.56 3.78 4.82
C TRP A 171 6.24 2.58 4.17
N THR A 172 7.42 2.77 3.57
CA THR A 172 8.15 1.72 2.88
C THR A 172 8.48 0.60 3.86
N GLY A 173 8.12 -0.63 3.49
CA GLY A 173 8.27 -1.82 4.32
C GLY A 173 6.97 -2.29 4.97
N HIS A 174 5.90 -1.48 4.96
CA HIS A 174 4.58 -1.93 5.40
C HIS A 174 4.09 -3.12 4.55
N PRO A 175 3.57 -4.22 5.14
CA PRO A 175 3.17 -5.43 4.42
C PRO A 175 2.16 -5.19 3.30
N HIS A 176 1.17 -4.33 3.59
CA HIS A 176 0.04 -4.02 2.71
C HIS A 176 0.04 -2.55 2.26
N LEU A 177 1.22 -2.01 1.92
CA LEU A 177 1.31 -0.73 1.21
C LEU A 177 0.75 -0.92 -0.22
N ARG A 178 -0.16 -0.03 -0.63
CA ARG A 178 -0.77 0.04 -1.96
C ARG A 178 -0.57 1.45 -2.51
N VAL A 179 0.01 1.55 -3.71
CA VAL A 179 0.25 2.84 -4.36
C VAL A 179 -0.83 3.08 -5.42
N ILE A 180 -1.54 4.19 -5.29
CA ILE A 180 -2.63 4.61 -6.16
C ILE A 180 -2.18 5.84 -6.95
N ASN A 181 -1.83 5.56 -8.19
CA ASN A 181 -1.25 6.49 -9.15
C ASN A 181 -2.26 7.53 -9.65
N ASN A 182 -1.76 8.60 -10.25
CA ASN A 182 -2.61 9.50 -11.02
C ASN A 182 -2.89 8.93 -12.41
N HIS A 183 -4.10 9.21 -12.89
CA HIS A 183 -4.57 8.88 -14.23
C HIS A 183 -5.13 10.15 -14.89
N GLU A 184 -5.44 10.08 -16.19
CA GLU A 184 -6.14 11.17 -16.87
C GLU A 184 -7.51 11.48 -16.26
N ASP A 185 -8.17 10.46 -15.71
CA ASP A 185 -9.44 10.56 -15.00
C ASP A 185 -9.28 10.24 -13.50
N PHE A 186 -9.66 11.22 -12.67
CA PHE A 186 -9.66 11.08 -11.22
C PHE A 186 -10.62 9.98 -10.73
N ASN A 187 -11.70 9.69 -11.47
CA ASN A 187 -12.61 8.61 -11.10
C ASN A 187 -11.93 7.25 -11.10
N ASN A 188 -10.99 6.98 -12.02
CA ASN A 188 -10.23 5.73 -12.01
C ASN A 188 -9.40 5.59 -10.73
N LYS A 189 -8.82 6.70 -10.27
CA LYS A 189 -8.10 6.75 -8.99
C LYS A 189 -9.02 6.37 -7.83
N LEU A 190 -10.24 6.90 -7.81
CA LEU A 190 -11.25 6.58 -6.79
C LEU A 190 -11.69 5.11 -6.84
N HIS A 191 -11.97 4.56 -8.03
CA HIS A 191 -12.31 3.14 -8.16
C HIS A 191 -11.21 2.23 -7.63
N ARG A 192 -9.95 2.59 -7.81
CA ARG A 192 -8.81 1.86 -7.24
C ARG A 192 -8.78 1.93 -5.72
N VAL A 193 -9.06 3.09 -5.12
CA VAL A 193 -9.17 3.22 -3.65
C VAL A 193 -10.24 2.27 -3.12
N LEU A 194 -11.43 2.28 -3.74
CA LEU A 194 -12.54 1.42 -3.34
C LEU A 194 -12.18 -0.06 -3.49
N LYS A 195 -11.59 -0.45 -4.62
CA LYS A 195 -11.15 -1.83 -4.87
C LYS A 195 -10.15 -2.31 -3.83
N GLU A 196 -9.14 -1.50 -3.50
CA GLU A 196 -8.12 -1.90 -2.51
C GLU A 196 -8.73 -2.02 -1.10
N ILE A 197 -9.63 -1.12 -0.71
CA ILE A 197 -10.34 -1.26 0.58
C ILE A 197 -11.22 -2.50 0.58
N SER A 198 -11.96 -2.77 -0.50
CA SER A 198 -12.77 -3.99 -0.64
C SER A 198 -11.94 -5.27 -0.48
N ASN A 199 -10.74 -5.32 -1.08
CA ASN A 199 -9.82 -6.44 -0.90
C ASN A 199 -9.41 -6.61 0.58
N VAL A 200 -9.11 -5.52 1.28
CA VAL A 200 -8.74 -5.55 2.71
C VAL A 200 -9.91 -6.01 3.58
N LEU A 201 -11.14 -5.64 3.22
CA LEU A 201 -12.36 -6.05 3.89
C LEU A 201 -12.82 -7.47 3.50
N GLY A 202 -12.19 -8.11 2.52
CA GLY A 202 -12.60 -9.42 2.02
C GLY A 202 -13.95 -9.40 1.31
N ILE A 203 -14.24 -8.31 0.60
CA ILE A 203 -15.44 -8.18 -0.24
C ILE A 203 -15.07 -8.70 -1.64
N PRO A 204 -15.84 -9.65 -2.22
CA PRO A 204 -15.61 -10.14 -3.58
C PRO A 204 -15.54 -9.01 -4.61
N GLN A 205 -14.64 -9.13 -5.59
CA GLN A 205 -14.43 -8.13 -6.62
C GLN A 205 -14.45 -8.76 -8.02
N PRO A 206 -14.79 -7.99 -9.07
CA PRO A 206 -14.62 -8.41 -10.45
C PRO A 206 -13.16 -8.81 -10.73
N ILE A 207 -12.96 -9.88 -11.49
CA ILE A 207 -11.65 -10.30 -11.97
C ILE A 207 -11.18 -9.26 -12.99
N VAL A 208 -10.04 -8.62 -12.71
CA VAL A 208 -9.40 -7.65 -13.62
C VAL A 208 -7.99 -8.13 -13.89
N GLU A 209 -7.61 -8.22 -15.16
CA GLU A 209 -6.27 -8.65 -15.56
C GLU A 209 -5.22 -7.58 -15.24
N GLU A 210 -4.16 -8.00 -14.55
CA GLU A 210 -2.98 -7.16 -14.32
C GLU A 210 -2.09 -7.20 -15.56
N ARG A 211 -1.64 -6.04 -16.03
CA ARG A 211 -0.73 -5.96 -17.18
C ARG A 211 0.66 -6.48 -16.82
N LYS A 212 1.15 -7.44 -17.59
CA LYS A 212 2.40 -8.14 -17.34
C LYS A 212 3.22 -8.23 -18.62
N TYR A 213 4.52 -7.97 -18.49
CA TYR A 213 5.45 -7.94 -19.61
C TYR A 213 6.70 -8.74 -19.27
N ILE A 214 7.20 -9.55 -20.20
CA ILE A 214 8.58 -10.03 -20.15
C ILE A 214 9.47 -8.88 -20.60
N VAL A 215 10.50 -8.57 -19.82
CA VAL A 215 11.37 -7.42 -20.07
C VAL A 215 12.84 -7.74 -19.90
N GLU A 216 13.69 -6.92 -20.50
CA GLU A 216 15.12 -6.86 -20.26
C GLU A 216 15.45 -5.51 -19.61
N LEU A 217 16.29 -5.55 -18.57
CA LEU A 217 16.78 -4.33 -17.92
C LEU A 217 18.00 -3.80 -18.69
N THR A 218 17.91 -2.58 -19.21
CA THR A 218 18.96 -1.96 -20.04
C THR A 218 19.77 -0.89 -19.29
N GLY A 219 19.41 -0.56 -18.05
CA GLY A 219 20.11 0.40 -17.22
C GLY A 219 19.75 0.30 -15.74
N GLU A 220 20.25 1.21 -14.92
CA GLU A 220 19.92 1.26 -13.49
C GLU A 220 18.52 1.83 -13.25
N ILE A 221 17.82 1.29 -12.25
CA ILE A 221 16.51 1.78 -11.82
C ILE A 221 16.72 2.80 -10.69
N PRO A 222 16.44 4.09 -10.91
CA PRO A 222 16.63 5.10 -9.87
C PRO A 222 15.63 4.90 -8.74
N ASN A 223 16.08 5.08 -7.49
CA ASN A 223 15.24 5.05 -6.28
C ASN A 223 14.36 3.80 -6.14
N CYS A 224 14.82 2.64 -6.60
CA CYS A 224 14.04 1.40 -6.47
C CYS A 224 14.20 0.78 -5.07
N ILE A 225 13.12 0.20 -4.58
CA ILE A 225 13.13 -0.60 -3.35
C ILE A 225 13.28 -2.07 -3.75
N GLU A 226 14.38 -2.68 -3.35
CA GLU A 226 14.65 -4.09 -3.63
C GLU A 226 14.21 -4.98 -2.46
N SER A 227 13.49 -6.07 -2.75
CA SER A 227 13.09 -7.04 -1.74
C SER A 227 13.24 -8.47 -2.24
N GLU A 228 13.72 -9.34 -1.36
CA GLU A 228 13.79 -10.77 -1.63
C GLU A 228 12.44 -11.41 -1.34
N ILE A 229 11.90 -12.17 -2.29
CA ILE A 229 10.60 -12.79 -2.16
C ILE A 229 10.74 -14.30 -2.34
N THR A 230 10.23 -15.02 -1.35
CA THR A 230 10.08 -16.46 -1.36
C THR A 230 8.60 -16.80 -1.31
N GLN A 231 8.10 -17.60 -2.24
CA GLN A 231 6.68 -17.98 -2.32
C GLN A 231 6.55 -19.50 -2.36
N THR A 232 5.59 -20.03 -1.59
CA THR A 232 5.24 -21.45 -1.57
C THR A 232 3.72 -21.56 -1.68
N TYR A 233 3.26 -22.42 -2.56
CA TYR A 233 1.84 -22.75 -2.70
C TYR A 233 1.48 -23.93 -1.80
N LEU A 234 0.31 -23.87 -1.18
CA LEU A 234 -0.21 -24.94 -0.32
C LEU A 234 -1.28 -25.73 -1.07
N VAL A 235 -1.52 -26.96 -0.64
CA VAL A 235 -2.66 -27.76 -1.11
C VAL A 235 -3.95 -27.00 -0.80
N ALA A 236 -4.81 -26.85 -1.81
CA ALA A 236 -6.08 -26.13 -1.72
C ALA A 236 -7.18 -26.86 -2.50
N GLU A 237 -8.43 -26.57 -2.18
CA GLU A 237 -9.59 -27.07 -2.93
C GLU A 237 -9.62 -26.50 -4.36
N PRO A 238 -10.28 -27.18 -5.32
CA PRO A 238 -10.48 -26.64 -6.66
C PRO A 238 -11.08 -25.23 -6.64
N GLY A 239 -10.56 -24.34 -7.48
CA GLY A 239 -10.99 -22.93 -7.52
C GLY A 239 -10.41 -22.05 -6.40
N CYS A 240 -9.56 -22.62 -5.53
CA CYS A 240 -8.82 -21.88 -4.51
C CYS A 240 -7.30 -21.92 -4.77
N GLU A 241 -6.62 -20.79 -4.54
CA GLU A 241 -5.17 -20.67 -4.49
C GLU A 241 -4.79 -20.24 -3.06
N VAL A 242 -3.98 -21.05 -2.38
CA VAL A 242 -3.41 -20.69 -1.08
C VAL A 242 -1.89 -20.53 -1.22
N ARG A 243 -1.38 -19.38 -0.80
CA ARG A 243 0.02 -18.99 -0.98
C ARG A 243 0.61 -18.43 0.29
N LEU A 244 1.75 -18.97 0.70
CA LEU A 244 2.62 -18.37 1.70
C LEU A 244 3.71 -17.54 1.02
N ARG A 245 3.94 -16.32 1.51
CA ARG A 245 4.99 -15.42 1.03
C ARG A 245 5.86 -14.99 2.19
N ARG A 246 7.18 -15.14 2.07
CA ARG A 246 8.19 -14.49 2.91
C ARG A 246 8.84 -13.39 2.10
N ARG A 247 8.76 -12.15 2.59
CA ARG A 247 9.42 -10.98 1.98
C ARG A 247 10.51 -10.49 2.92
N GLY A 248 11.74 -10.38 2.40
CA GLY A 248 12.91 -9.87 3.10
C GLY A 248 13.33 -8.50 2.57
N TRP A 249 13.66 -7.58 3.47
CA TRP A 249 14.27 -6.28 3.16
C TRP A 249 15.23 -5.90 4.29
N GLN A 250 16.49 -5.62 3.96
CA GLN A 250 17.54 -5.22 4.92
C GLN A 250 17.58 -6.08 6.19
N GLY A 251 17.45 -7.41 6.04
CA GLY A 251 17.48 -8.36 7.17
C GLY A 251 16.17 -8.50 7.97
N LYS A 252 15.14 -7.67 7.70
CA LYS A 252 13.79 -7.83 8.28
C LYS A 252 12.94 -8.72 7.38
N TYR A 253 12.10 -9.56 7.98
CA TYR A 253 11.22 -10.48 7.26
C TYR A 253 9.76 -10.34 7.66
N VAL A 254 8.89 -10.27 6.67
CA VAL A 254 7.43 -10.32 6.82
C VAL A 254 6.91 -11.60 6.17
N TYR A 255 5.96 -12.25 6.84
CA TYR A 255 5.33 -13.49 6.37
C TYR A 255 3.85 -13.22 6.12
N VAL A 256 3.37 -13.54 4.92
CA VAL A 256 2.00 -13.29 4.47
C VAL A 256 1.39 -14.61 4.01
N HIS A 257 0.14 -14.84 4.39
CA HIS A 257 -0.71 -15.91 3.90
C HIS A 257 -1.82 -15.29 3.05
N THR A 258 -1.83 -15.63 1.76
CA THR A 258 -2.84 -15.21 0.80
C THR A 258 -3.76 -16.38 0.47
N THR A 259 -5.07 -16.15 0.43
CA THR A 259 -6.05 -17.06 -0.14
C THR A 259 -6.83 -16.34 -1.24
N LYS A 260 -6.80 -16.87 -2.46
CA LYS A 260 -7.69 -16.45 -3.55
C LYS A 260 -8.73 -17.54 -3.77
N LYS A 261 -10.00 -17.16 -3.90
CA LYS A 261 -11.10 -18.08 -4.17
C LYS A 261 -11.98 -17.48 -5.26
N ASN A 262 -12.20 -18.20 -6.35
CA ASN A 262 -13.18 -17.80 -7.36
C ASN A 262 -14.58 -18.01 -6.77
N ILE A 263 -15.38 -16.95 -6.75
CA ILE A 263 -16.78 -17.01 -6.30
C ILE A 263 -17.69 -17.31 -7.50
N SER A 264 -17.33 -16.79 -8.66
CA SER A 264 -17.94 -17.07 -9.96
C SER A 264 -16.87 -16.99 -11.06
N ASP A 265 -17.25 -17.18 -12.33
CA ASP A 265 -16.34 -16.99 -13.47
C ASP A 265 -15.88 -15.53 -13.66
N THR A 266 -16.55 -14.59 -12.99
CA THR A 266 -16.29 -13.14 -13.12
C THR A 266 -15.86 -12.48 -11.83
N GLU A 267 -15.99 -13.16 -10.69
CA GLU A 267 -15.69 -12.61 -9.37
C GLU A 267 -14.76 -13.50 -8.57
N GLN A 268 -13.81 -12.86 -7.88
CA GLN A 268 -12.89 -13.53 -6.97
C GLN A 268 -12.85 -12.81 -5.63
N LEU A 269 -12.58 -13.60 -4.59
CA LEU A 269 -12.27 -13.13 -3.25
C LEU A 269 -10.80 -13.39 -2.98
N GLU A 270 -10.02 -12.32 -2.76
CA GLU A 270 -8.63 -12.42 -2.32
C GLU A 270 -8.53 -11.90 -0.89
N THR A 271 -7.94 -12.70 -0.01
CA THR A 271 -7.69 -12.35 1.39
C THR A 271 -6.21 -12.49 1.68
N GLU A 272 -5.62 -11.48 2.30
CA GLU A 272 -4.22 -11.48 2.74
C GLU A 272 -4.15 -11.24 4.25
N ARG A 273 -3.32 -12.02 4.94
CA ARG A 273 -3.04 -11.84 6.37
C ARG A 273 -1.56 -11.99 6.65
N GLN A 274 -1.00 -11.09 7.46
CA GLN A 274 0.31 -11.30 8.04
C GLN A 274 0.24 -12.42 9.07
N ILE A 275 1.26 -13.28 9.09
CA ILE A 275 1.36 -14.40 10.03
C ILE A 275 2.70 -14.38 10.75
N SER A 276 2.77 -15.03 11.90
CA SER A 276 4.02 -15.20 12.62
C SER A 276 4.96 -16.15 11.88
N LYS A 277 6.27 -16.05 12.16
CA LYS A 277 7.28 -16.99 11.62
C LYS A 277 6.96 -18.44 11.99
N ASN A 278 6.46 -18.69 13.20
CA ASN A 278 6.12 -20.04 13.67
C ASN A 278 4.94 -20.61 12.88
N LEU A 279 3.87 -19.82 12.69
CA LEU A 279 2.73 -20.23 11.88
C LEU A 279 3.13 -20.45 10.41
N TYR A 280 3.95 -19.56 9.85
CA TYR A 280 4.49 -19.74 8.50
C TYR A 280 5.25 -21.07 8.36
N THR A 281 6.11 -21.39 9.33
CA THR A 281 6.91 -22.62 9.32
C THR A 281 6.05 -23.87 9.44
N SER A 282 5.01 -23.83 10.29
CA SER A 282 4.04 -24.92 10.41
C SER A 282 3.27 -25.14 9.10
N LEU A 283 2.75 -24.07 8.50
CA LEU A 283 1.96 -24.16 7.26
C LEU A 283 2.78 -24.61 6.05
N LEU A 284 4.10 -24.42 6.04
CA LEU A 284 4.97 -24.97 4.99
C LEU A 284 4.93 -26.50 4.90
N GLN A 285 4.50 -27.21 5.95
CA GLN A 285 4.30 -28.66 5.90
C GLN A 285 3.16 -29.08 4.96
N GLN A 286 2.27 -28.14 4.61
CA GLN A 286 1.16 -28.34 3.68
C GLN A 286 1.49 -27.87 2.25
N ALA A 287 2.77 -27.72 1.93
CA ALA A 287 3.20 -27.31 0.59
C ALA A 287 2.65 -28.26 -0.48
N ASP A 288 2.11 -27.69 -1.54
CA ASP A 288 1.58 -28.44 -2.68
C ASP A 288 2.73 -29.24 -3.33
N PRO A 289 2.66 -30.59 -3.34
CA PRO A 289 3.73 -31.42 -3.87
C PRO A 289 3.94 -31.25 -5.37
N TYR A 290 2.95 -30.72 -6.11
CA TYR A 290 3.03 -30.47 -7.55
C TYR A 290 3.58 -29.09 -7.89
N ARG A 291 3.90 -28.27 -6.88
CA ARG A 291 4.43 -26.92 -7.08
C ARG A 291 5.78 -26.72 -6.41
N GLN A 292 6.67 -26.07 -7.15
CA GLN A 292 7.98 -25.64 -6.73
C GLN A 292 7.90 -24.31 -6.00
N LYS A 293 8.87 -24.10 -5.11
CA LYS A 293 9.05 -22.84 -4.42
C LYS A 293 9.58 -21.78 -5.39
N ILE A 294 8.93 -20.63 -5.45
CA ILE A 294 9.41 -19.47 -6.21
C ILE A 294 10.38 -18.66 -5.36
N GLN A 295 11.53 -18.34 -5.93
CA GLN A 295 12.49 -17.37 -5.38
C GLN A 295 12.72 -16.29 -6.42
N LYS A 296 12.49 -15.04 -6.03
CA LYS A 296 12.67 -13.87 -6.90
C LYS A 296 13.14 -12.65 -6.11
N THR A 297 13.82 -11.73 -6.78
CA THR A 297 14.09 -10.38 -6.27
C THR A 297 13.13 -9.40 -6.95
N ARG A 298 12.41 -8.60 -6.16
CA ARG A 298 11.48 -7.59 -6.67
C ARG A 298 12.04 -6.20 -6.47
N LYS A 299 12.15 -5.44 -7.56
CA LYS A 299 12.42 -4.00 -7.55
C LYS A 299 11.12 -3.25 -7.76
N SER A 300 10.69 -2.51 -6.75
CA SER A 300 9.50 -1.66 -6.78
C SER A 300 9.92 -0.21 -7.01
N PHE A 301 9.29 0.49 -7.96
CA PHE A 301 9.61 1.88 -8.28
C PHE A 301 8.43 2.61 -8.93
N ILE A 302 8.47 3.94 -8.94
CA ILE A 302 7.50 4.80 -9.62
C ILE A 302 8.18 5.44 -10.82
N TRP A 303 7.49 5.47 -11.96
CA TRP A 303 7.95 6.13 -13.18
C TRP A 303 6.79 6.85 -13.86
N LYS A 304 6.92 8.17 -14.07
CA LYS A 304 5.87 9.04 -14.65
C LYS A 304 4.50 8.80 -14.00
N GLY A 305 4.46 8.81 -12.67
CA GLY A 305 3.27 8.51 -11.89
C GLY A 305 2.79 7.07 -11.92
N GLN A 306 3.41 6.13 -12.65
CA GLN A 306 3.04 4.71 -12.67
C GLN A 306 3.94 3.86 -11.77
N TYR A 307 3.33 3.09 -10.88
CA TYR A 307 3.99 2.10 -10.03
C TYR A 307 4.24 0.80 -10.80
N PHE A 308 5.48 0.33 -10.70
CA PHE A 308 5.97 -0.87 -11.34
C PHE A 308 6.59 -1.83 -10.32
N GLU A 309 6.38 -3.11 -10.55
CA GLU A 309 7.07 -4.20 -9.86
C GLU A 309 7.86 -4.99 -10.90
N LEU A 310 9.18 -4.89 -10.85
CA LEU A 310 10.07 -5.71 -11.67
C LEU A 310 10.53 -6.91 -10.85
N ASP A 311 10.06 -8.09 -11.24
CA ASP A 311 10.47 -9.37 -10.68
C ASP A 311 11.57 -10.00 -11.52
N ASN A 312 12.70 -10.28 -10.90
CA ASN A 312 13.72 -11.15 -11.46
C ASN A 312 13.65 -12.52 -10.78
N PHE A 313 13.23 -13.55 -11.52
CA PHE A 313 13.07 -14.90 -11.00
C PHE A 313 14.41 -15.64 -10.96
N GLN A 314 14.71 -16.25 -9.80
CA GLN A 314 15.86 -17.15 -9.62
C GLN A 314 15.45 -18.63 -9.65
N LYS A 315 14.27 -18.97 -9.11
CA LYS A 315 13.70 -20.32 -9.14
C LYS A 315 12.18 -20.27 -9.30
N PRO A 316 11.55 -21.25 -9.99
CA PRO A 316 12.18 -22.36 -10.71
C PRO A 316 12.76 -21.96 -12.08
N VAL A 317 12.36 -20.81 -12.63
CA VAL A 317 12.84 -20.29 -13.91
C VAL A 317 13.88 -19.20 -13.65
N SER A 318 15.14 -19.46 -13.98
CA SER A 318 16.22 -18.48 -13.82
C SER A 318 16.28 -17.52 -15.00
N GLY A 319 16.47 -16.22 -14.73
CA GLY A 319 16.66 -15.19 -15.76
C GLY A 319 15.37 -14.64 -16.37
N LEU A 320 14.20 -15.15 -15.95
CA LEU A 320 12.92 -14.57 -16.32
C LEU A 320 12.70 -13.26 -15.56
N MET A 321 12.56 -12.16 -16.30
CA MET A 321 12.20 -10.86 -15.75
C MET A 321 10.79 -10.47 -16.17
N ILE A 322 9.90 -10.28 -15.19
CA ILE A 322 8.51 -9.85 -15.42
C ILE A 322 8.32 -8.46 -14.81
N LEU A 323 7.88 -7.53 -15.65
CA LEU A 323 7.38 -6.23 -15.21
C LEU A 323 5.87 -6.32 -15.06
N GLU A 324 5.39 -6.00 -13.87
CA GLU A 324 3.97 -5.88 -13.56
C GLU A 324 3.64 -4.43 -13.24
N THR A 325 2.49 -3.95 -13.72
CA THR A 325 1.96 -2.64 -13.37
C THR A 325 0.51 -2.76 -12.94
N LYS A 326 0.18 -2.11 -11.83
CA LYS A 326 -1.14 -2.20 -11.20
C LYS A 326 -2.00 -0.99 -11.50
N GLY A 327 -3.23 -1.27 -11.90
CA GLY A 327 -4.31 -0.30 -12.02
C GLY A 327 -4.22 0.63 -13.23
N ILE A 328 -3.68 0.15 -14.35
CA ILE A 328 -3.85 0.81 -15.65
C ILE A 328 -5.21 0.37 -16.21
N ALA A 329 -6.06 1.33 -16.59
CA ALA A 329 -7.37 1.01 -17.18
C ALA A 329 -7.18 0.27 -18.53
N GLU A 330 -8.13 -0.56 -18.97
CA GLU A 330 -8.03 -1.32 -20.22
C GLU A 330 -7.61 -0.47 -21.43
N LYS A 331 -8.05 0.80 -21.48
CA LYS A 331 -7.78 1.73 -22.59
C LYS A 331 -6.51 2.57 -22.46
N GLU A 332 -5.78 2.48 -21.35
CA GLU A 332 -4.64 3.36 -21.08
C GLU A 332 -3.32 2.76 -21.62
N SER A 333 -2.34 3.59 -22.00
CA SER A 333 -1.02 3.12 -22.43
C SER A 333 -0.06 2.96 -21.24
N VAL A 334 0.77 1.92 -21.25
CA VAL A 334 1.83 1.76 -20.24
C VAL A 334 3.00 2.70 -20.58
N ASN A 335 3.37 3.57 -19.65
CA ASN A 335 4.51 4.47 -19.80
C ASN A 335 5.79 3.73 -19.43
N PHE A 336 6.33 2.95 -20.37
CA PHE A 336 7.54 2.18 -20.12
C PHE A 336 8.73 3.08 -19.79
N PRO A 337 9.48 2.78 -18.71
CA PRO A 337 10.73 3.48 -18.43
C PRO A 337 11.80 3.23 -19.51
N PRO A 338 12.67 4.20 -19.79
CA PRO A 338 13.70 4.08 -20.84
C PRO A 338 14.76 3.00 -20.52
N PHE A 339 14.90 2.64 -19.24
CA PHE A 339 15.78 1.56 -18.77
C PHE A 339 15.14 0.17 -18.84
N ILE A 340 13.93 0.05 -19.41
CA ILE A 340 13.22 -1.22 -19.62
C ILE A 340 12.99 -1.44 -21.10
N LYS A 341 13.48 -2.56 -21.61
CA LYS A 341 13.15 -3.06 -22.95
C LYS A 341 12.09 -4.14 -22.84
N VAL A 342 10.92 -3.88 -23.43
CA VAL A 342 9.82 -4.86 -23.46
C VAL A 342 10.13 -5.92 -24.51
N VAL A 343 10.15 -7.19 -24.10
CA VAL A 343 10.35 -8.35 -24.97
C VAL A 343 9.02 -8.91 -25.43
N LYS A 344 8.04 -9.03 -24.53
CA LYS A 344 6.74 -9.64 -24.82
C LYS A 344 5.64 -9.16 -23.86
N ASP A 345 4.46 -8.84 -24.39
CA ASP A 345 3.24 -8.70 -23.59
C ASP A 345 2.69 -10.09 -23.22
N ILE A 346 2.51 -10.32 -21.93
CA ILE A 346 2.02 -11.58 -21.36
C ILE A 346 0.78 -11.36 -20.48
N THR A 347 0.09 -10.24 -20.66
CA THR A 347 -1.19 -9.95 -19.99
C THR A 347 -2.22 -11.02 -20.33
N GLY A 348 -2.93 -11.54 -19.31
CA GLY A 348 -3.90 -12.64 -19.46
C GLY A 348 -3.29 -14.01 -19.76
N VAL A 349 -1.99 -14.12 -20.06
CA VAL A 349 -1.36 -15.38 -20.43
C VAL A 349 -1.06 -16.22 -19.18
N GLN A 350 -1.98 -17.14 -18.87
CA GLN A 350 -1.96 -17.94 -17.64
C GLN A 350 -0.64 -18.66 -17.37
N GLN A 351 0.11 -19.09 -18.39
CA GLN A 351 1.38 -19.80 -18.22
C GLN A 351 2.44 -18.99 -17.43
N TYR A 352 2.35 -17.66 -17.43
CA TYR A 352 3.25 -16.77 -16.71
C TYR A 352 2.70 -16.30 -15.35
N TYR A 353 1.54 -16.80 -14.93
CA TYR A 353 1.07 -16.54 -13.57
C TYR A 353 1.97 -17.30 -12.60
N ASN A 354 2.37 -16.67 -11.48
CA ASN A 354 3.28 -17.30 -10.51
C ASN A 354 2.80 -18.70 -10.09
N TYR A 355 1.49 -18.91 -9.98
CA TYR A 355 0.91 -20.22 -9.69
C TYR A 355 1.37 -21.25 -10.73
N ASN A 356 1.24 -20.95 -12.01
CA ASN A 356 1.61 -21.84 -13.11
C ASN A 356 3.12 -21.91 -13.35
N ILE A 357 3.88 -20.83 -13.15
CA ILE A 357 5.35 -20.86 -13.13
C ILE A 357 5.86 -21.84 -12.06
N ALA A 358 5.13 -21.98 -10.95
CA ALA A 358 5.49 -22.90 -9.89
C ALA A 358 5.21 -24.38 -10.24
N LEU A 359 4.46 -24.72 -11.30
CA LEU A 359 4.18 -26.13 -11.60
C LEU A 359 5.48 -26.93 -11.80
N LYS A 360 5.54 -28.13 -11.22
CA LYS A 360 6.56 -29.12 -11.56
C LYS A 360 6.26 -29.64 -12.96
N GLY A 361 7.25 -29.53 -13.85
CA GLY A 361 7.22 -30.13 -15.19
C GLY A 361 7.36 -31.63 -15.15
#